data_AF-A0A7V3TWE0-F1
#
_entry.id   AF-A0A7V3TWE0-F1
#
_cell.length_a   1.000
_cell.length_b   1.000
_cell.length_c   1.000
_cell.angle_alpha   90.00
_cell.angle_beta   90.00
_cell.angle_gamma   90.00
#
_symmetry.space_group_name_H-M   'P 1'
#
loop_
_entity.id
_entity.type
_entity.pdbx_description
1 polymer ?
#
loop_
_entity_poly.entity_id
_entity_poly.type
_entity_poly.pdbx_seq_one_letter_code
_entity_poly.pdbx_strand_id
1 'polypeptide(L)'
;MEHAGPDSSVESIHTISGTVRHRCLNRWRIALLRVAVCIVVIGISLLSMSFGLAPPDGGELNNVPSSDQLSLSANELEELKAVLEQGQSLERQSRWGEALSLYEEAIRRFPGHPELQTRFHEARLHYDLIRRYADSTFLTTVRNLSARDALQLYDEVLVKIQAHYVDSPHWNELYSQGVHGLALALNEPKFLAAYQISLSSEAAASAGRDLEFVVPQIRVQSRTTALDAVNRLAQWLHEKVGLPASAAVMEMICGAVNSLDPYSAFLTPAQLSDLYSQIEGNFVGLGVELRPQEDALIVLRVIAGSPAEKSGIRPGDRIMAVDGQKVRDISPDRAAELLKGPEGTSVSLEIADRAGQLRTLPVVRTRVEVPSVADVRILDERAKIGYFRLLSFQRTTAHDVETALSLLEAQGVRSLIIDLRGNPGGLLGAAVETADLFLTGGTIVSTQGRNSQENLVYTAQEARKCALPLVVLIDHESASAAEIFAGALQDQGRGTIVGTPSYGKGSIQGIFPLAITGAGLRLTTARFFSPRGQPYAGRGVIPDIRVQVAARPLVTRSPLDSGSNTDGNPFSVSGDAGSPALLSTSRDPILEAGLQAAQQILAQRDGATR
;
A
#
# COMPACT_ATOMS: atom_id res chain seq x y z
N MET A 1 -57.69 36.05 -16.33
CA MET A 1 -58.25 36.34 -17.66
C MET A 1 -57.85 35.19 -18.56
N GLU A 2 -58.86 34.43 -18.99
CA GLU A 2 -58.97 33.55 -20.17
C GLU A 2 -57.90 32.45 -20.40
N HIS A 3 -58.24 31.22 -20.80
CA HIS A 3 -59.46 30.41 -20.79
C HIS A 3 -59.06 28.99 -21.26
N ALA A 4 -59.75 27.98 -20.71
CA ALA A 4 -60.21 26.74 -21.35
C ALA A 4 -59.23 25.55 -21.64
N GLY A 5 -59.52 24.41 -20.99
CA GLY A 5 -59.20 23.03 -21.43
C GLY A 5 -60.18 22.54 -22.50
N PRO A 6 -60.64 21.27 -22.55
CA PRO A 6 -60.29 20.07 -21.76
C PRO A 6 -60.18 18.75 -22.60
N ASP A 7 -60.00 17.64 -21.86
CA ASP A 7 -60.56 16.28 -22.04
C ASP A 7 -60.12 15.25 -23.11
N SER A 8 -59.56 14.15 -22.56
CA SER A 8 -59.93 12.73 -22.69
C SER A 8 -60.11 12.04 -24.05
N SER A 9 -59.43 10.90 -24.25
CA SER A 9 -60.07 9.59 -24.48
C SER A 9 -59.05 8.47 -24.69
N VAL A 10 -59.55 7.24 -24.48
CA VAL A 10 -58.91 5.98 -24.09
C VAL A 10 -58.79 5.03 -25.31
N GLU A 11 -58.05 3.93 -25.11
CA GLU A 11 -58.01 2.66 -25.88
C GLU A 11 -56.96 2.52 -26.99
N SER A 12 -56.28 1.39 -27.25
CA SER A 12 -56.10 0.08 -26.59
C SER A 12 -55.21 -0.78 -27.54
N ILE A 13 -54.20 -1.45 -26.99
CA ILE A 13 -53.82 -2.86 -27.29
C ILE A 13 -53.16 -3.23 -28.66
N HIS A 14 -51.87 -3.63 -28.67
CA HIS A 14 -51.36 -5.04 -28.71
C HIS A 14 -49.87 -5.17 -29.16
N THR A 15 -49.04 -5.72 -28.26
CA THR A 15 -47.92 -6.69 -28.48
C THR A 15 -46.93 -6.54 -29.65
N ILE A 16 -45.64 -6.32 -29.32
CA ILE A 16 -44.56 -7.27 -29.65
C ILE A 16 -43.62 -7.42 -28.44
N SER A 17 -43.54 -8.65 -27.94
CA SER A 17 -42.66 -9.11 -26.88
C SER A 17 -41.29 -9.50 -27.44
N GLY A 18 -40.24 -9.32 -26.63
CA GLY A 18 -39.20 -10.35 -26.52
C GLY A 18 -37.93 -10.19 -27.35
N THR A 19 -37.11 -9.16 -27.12
CA THR A 19 -35.65 -9.26 -27.41
C THR A 19 -34.74 -8.22 -26.74
N VAL A 20 -35.18 -7.50 -25.70
CA VAL A 20 -34.34 -6.44 -25.06
C VAL A 20 -33.91 -6.76 -23.62
N ARG A 21 -34.46 -7.80 -22.98
CA ARG A 21 -34.13 -8.14 -21.58
C ARG A 21 -32.85 -8.96 -21.36
N HIS A 22 -32.22 -9.51 -22.41
CA HIS A 22 -31.02 -10.35 -22.25
C HIS A 22 -29.68 -9.67 -22.56
N ARG A 23 -29.66 -8.45 -23.12
CA ARG A 23 -28.40 -7.72 -23.42
C ARG A 23 -27.98 -6.68 -22.37
N CYS A 24 -28.85 -6.32 -21.43
CA CYS A 24 -28.49 -5.40 -20.34
C CYS A 24 -27.90 -6.08 -19.09
N LEU A 25 -28.08 -7.39 -18.87
CA LEU A 25 -27.52 -8.07 -17.69
C LEU A 25 -26.07 -8.58 -17.86
N ASN A 26 -25.55 -8.72 -19.08
CA ASN A 26 -24.16 -9.15 -19.31
C ASN A 26 -23.14 -8.00 -19.29
N ARG A 27 -23.57 -6.74 -19.45
CA ARG A 27 -22.67 -5.56 -19.39
C ARG A 27 -22.26 -5.16 -17.96
N TRP A 28 -23.08 -5.48 -16.96
CA TRP A 28 -22.77 -5.21 -15.55
C TRP A 28 -21.86 -6.26 -14.90
N ARG A 29 -21.90 -7.51 -15.39
CA ARG A 29 -21.08 -8.62 -14.87
C ARG A 29 -19.60 -8.50 -15.20
N ILE A 30 -19.24 -7.84 -16.30
CA ILE A 30 -17.85 -7.61 -16.69
C ILE A 30 -17.26 -6.38 -15.98
N ALA A 31 -18.10 -5.44 -15.52
CA ALA A 31 -17.65 -4.26 -14.77
C ALA A 31 -17.20 -4.61 -13.34
N LEU A 32 -17.89 -5.55 -12.67
CA LEU A 32 -17.56 -5.98 -11.29
C LEU A 32 -16.23 -6.76 -11.19
N LEU A 33 -15.86 -7.56 -12.20
CA LEU A 33 -14.56 -8.24 -12.23
C LEU A 33 -13.38 -7.30 -12.57
N ARG A 34 -13.66 -6.12 -13.15
CA ARG A 34 -12.65 -5.14 -13.59
C ARG A 34 -12.23 -4.14 -12.52
N VAL A 35 -12.99 -4.01 -11.44
CA VAL A 35 -12.66 -3.13 -10.30
C VAL A 35 -11.60 -3.77 -9.40
N ALA A 36 -11.60 -5.10 -9.25
CA ALA A 36 -10.64 -5.81 -8.39
C ALA A 36 -9.21 -5.86 -8.95
N VAL A 37 -9.02 -5.67 -10.26
CA VAL A 37 -7.70 -5.81 -10.94
C VAL A 37 -7.00 -4.45 -11.13
N CYS A 38 -7.70 -3.32 -11.02
CA CYS A 38 -7.11 -2.00 -11.23
C CYS A 38 -6.58 -1.32 -9.95
N ILE A 39 -7.16 -1.64 -8.79
CA ILE A 39 -6.58 -1.25 -7.48
C ILE A 39 -5.17 -1.84 -7.32
N VAL A 40 -4.93 -2.99 -7.96
CA VAL A 40 -3.64 -3.67 -7.95
C VAL A 40 -2.53 -2.86 -8.64
N VAL A 41 -2.77 -1.97 -9.62
CA VAL A 41 -1.65 -1.30 -10.32
C VAL A 41 -1.21 0.02 -9.68
N ILE A 42 -2.14 0.81 -9.11
CA ILE A 42 -1.78 1.93 -8.24
C ILE A 42 -1.34 1.42 -6.87
N GLY A 43 -1.92 0.30 -6.44
CA GLY A 43 -1.49 -0.47 -5.29
C GLY A 43 -0.08 -1.02 -5.46
N ILE A 44 0.32 -1.64 -6.57
CA ILE A 44 1.63 -2.30 -6.73
C ILE A 44 2.82 -1.33 -6.53
N SER A 45 2.68 -0.06 -6.95
CA SER A 45 3.73 0.94 -6.74
C SER A 45 3.93 1.33 -5.26
N LEU A 46 2.97 1.01 -4.39
CA LEU A 46 2.96 1.36 -2.95
C LEU A 46 2.77 0.18 -1.99
N LEU A 47 2.26 -0.96 -2.45
CA LEU A 47 2.18 -2.20 -1.68
C LEU A 47 3.61 -2.67 -1.38
N SER A 48 4.55 -2.44 -2.29
CA SER A 48 5.97 -2.69 -2.05
C SER A 48 6.65 -1.70 -1.08
N MET A 49 5.89 -0.90 -0.31
CA MET A 49 6.41 0.01 0.72
C MET A 49 6.02 -0.31 2.16
N SER A 50 5.16 -1.30 2.44
CA SER A 50 4.76 -1.67 3.82
C SER A 50 4.00 -2.99 3.89
N PHE A 51 4.68 -4.12 3.64
CA PHE A 51 4.23 -5.38 4.23
C PHE A 51 5.41 -6.02 4.92
N GLY A 52 5.32 -6.10 6.23
CA GLY A 52 6.18 -6.95 7.01
C GLY A 52 5.45 -7.25 8.30
N LEU A 53 5.48 -8.52 8.65
CA LEU A 53 4.92 -9.01 9.89
C LEU A 53 5.73 -8.46 11.07
N ALA A 54 5.05 -8.17 12.16
CA ALA A 54 5.68 -7.75 13.40
C ALA A 54 6.72 -8.79 13.85
N PRO A 55 7.95 -8.39 14.22
CA PRO A 55 8.88 -9.30 14.87
C PRO A 55 8.38 -9.65 16.29
N PRO A 56 8.76 -10.81 16.86
CA PRO A 56 8.50 -11.10 18.26
C PRO A 56 9.34 -10.16 19.15
N ASP A 57 8.69 -9.44 20.07
CA ASP A 57 9.31 -8.48 20.99
C ASP A 57 10.42 -9.12 21.83
N GLY A 58 11.56 -8.43 21.94
CA GLY A 58 12.59 -8.67 22.93
C GLY A 58 12.31 -7.89 24.21
N GLY A 59 11.75 -8.56 25.23
CA GLY A 59 11.53 -8.00 26.57
C GLY A 59 10.96 -9.01 27.55
N GLU A 60 11.78 -9.42 28.52
CA GLU A 60 11.50 -10.32 29.65
C GLU A 60 11.15 -11.79 29.35
N LEU A 61 12.21 -12.60 29.31
CA LEU A 61 12.21 -14.05 29.44
C LEU A 61 11.59 -14.48 30.79
N ASN A 62 10.26 -14.53 30.89
CA ASN A 62 9.53 -15.32 31.89
C ASN A 62 8.08 -15.57 31.45
N ASN A 63 7.93 -16.12 30.25
CA ASN A 63 6.87 -17.07 29.92
C ASN A 63 7.24 -17.70 28.58
N VAL A 64 8.17 -18.65 28.64
CA VAL A 64 8.42 -19.59 27.53
C VAL A 64 7.10 -20.35 27.34
N PRO A 65 6.41 -20.26 26.19
CA PRO A 65 5.40 -21.26 25.88
C PRO A 65 6.13 -22.60 25.87
N SER A 66 5.66 -23.53 26.71
CA SER A 66 6.13 -24.90 26.78
C SER A 66 6.36 -25.48 25.38
N SER A 67 7.37 -26.34 25.26
CA SER A 67 7.92 -27.00 24.07
C SER A 67 6.94 -27.82 23.19
N ASP A 68 5.64 -27.54 23.25
CA ASP A 68 4.60 -28.04 22.35
C ASP A 68 4.37 -27.05 21.18
N GLN A 69 5.45 -26.62 20.51
CA GLN A 69 5.33 -25.90 19.25
C GLN A 69 4.94 -26.88 18.14
N LEU A 70 3.64 -26.86 17.78
CA LEU A 70 3.03 -27.16 16.47
C LEU A 70 3.94 -27.93 15.50
N SER A 71 3.88 -29.27 15.54
CA SER A 71 4.43 -30.10 14.46
C SER A 71 3.67 -29.81 13.17
N LEU A 72 4.33 -29.18 12.20
CA LEU A 72 3.78 -29.01 10.85
C LEU A 72 3.39 -30.37 10.28
N SER A 73 2.23 -30.46 9.65
CA SER A 73 1.81 -31.65 8.91
C SER A 73 2.73 -31.91 7.71
N ALA A 74 2.73 -33.13 7.19
CA ALA A 74 3.51 -33.47 6.00
C ALA A 74 3.18 -32.55 4.79
N ASN A 75 1.92 -32.18 4.64
CA ASN A 75 1.47 -31.27 3.58
C ASN A 75 2.00 -29.84 3.79
N GLU A 76 1.99 -29.34 5.03
CA GLU A 76 2.54 -28.02 5.36
C GLU A 76 4.06 -27.95 5.15
N LEU A 77 4.77 -29.04 5.46
CA LEU A 77 6.21 -29.16 5.19
C LEU A 77 6.52 -29.19 3.69
N GLU A 78 5.72 -29.90 2.89
CA GLU A 78 5.87 -29.94 1.44
C GLU A 78 5.60 -28.57 0.80
N GLU A 79 4.57 -27.88 1.27
CA GLU A 79 4.24 -26.53 0.82
C GLU A 79 5.31 -25.51 1.19
N LEU A 80 5.83 -25.55 2.42
CA LEU A 80 6.93 -24.68 2.85
C LEU A 80 8.18 -24.87 1.98
N LYS A 81 8.52 -26.13 1.65
CA LYS A 81 9.64 -26.42 0.74
C LYS A 81 9.39 -25.85 -0.66
N ALA A 82 8.20 -26.07 -1.22
CA ALA A 82 7.84 -25.57 -2.54
C ALA A 82 7.94 -24.04 -2.62
N VAL A 83 7.47 -23.33 -1.58
CA VAL A 83 7.60 -21.87 -1.47
C VAL A 83 9.06 -21.43 -1.44
N LEU A 84 9.89 -22.07 -0.61
CA LEU A 84 11.31 -21.71 -0.49
C LEU A 84 12.05 -21.96 -1.81
N GLU A 85 11.80 -23.09 -2.49
CA GLU A 85 12.40 -23.39 -3.80
C GLU A 85 11.97 -22.38 -4.88
N GLN A 86 10.69 -22.04 -4.92
CA GLN A 86 10.16 -21.04 -5.85
C GLN A 86 10.73 -19.65 -5.56
N GLY A 87 10.79 -19.24 -4.28
CA GLY A 87 11.36 -17.98 -3.85
C GLY A 87 12.83 -17.85 -4.26
N GLN A 88 13.65 -18.86 -3.96
CA GLN A 88 15.06 -18.90 -4.38
C GLN A 88 15.22 -18.89 -5.91
N SER A 89 14.29 -19.49 -6.65
CA SER A 89 14.28 -19.38 -8.11
C SER A 89 14.01 -17.95 -8.58
N LEU A 90 13.11 -17.21 -7.91
CA LEU A 90 12.86 -15.80 -8.21
C LEU A 90 14.06 -14.92 -7.84
N GLU A 91 14.73 -15.19 -6.71
CA GLU A 91 15.99 -14.52 -6.31
C GLU A 91 17.09 -14.70 -7.37
N ARG A 92 17.30 -15.93 -7.86
CA ARG A 92 18.28 -16.21 -8.94
C ARG A 92 17.97 -15.49 -10.25
N GLN A 93 16.70 -15.13 -10.47
CA GLN A 93 16.24 -14.36 -11.63
C GLN A 93 16.22 -12.85 -11.36
N SER A 94 16.69 -12.40 -10.19
CA SER A 94 16.61 -11.01 -9.72
C SER A 94 15.17 -10.45 -9.68
N ARG A 95 14.17 -11.32 -9.54
CA ARG A 95 12.74 -10.97 -9.46
C ARG A 95 12.34 -10.72 -8.00
N TRP A 96 13.04 -9.80 -7.35
CA TRP A 96 12.98 -9.56 -5.92
C TRP A 96 11.59 -9.14 -5.42
N GLY A 97 10.85 -8.34 -6.19
CA GLY A 97 9.48 -7.94 -5.80
C GLY A 97 8.49 -9.11 -5.77
N GLU A 98 8.66 -10.09 -6.66
CA GLU A 98 7.83 -11.30 -6.67
C GLU A 98 8.26 -12.27 -5.56
N ALA A 99 9.56 -12.39 -5.30
CA ALA A 99 10.08 -13.15 -4.17
C ALA A 99 9.55 -12.60 -2.83
N LEU A 100 9.56 -11.28 -2.66
CA LEU A 100 8.99 -10.61 -1.49
C LEU A 100 7.51 -10.95 -1.30
N SER A 101 6.70 -10.78 -2.36
CA SER A 101 5.27 -11.06 -2.30
C SER A 101 5.00 -12.53 -1.92
N LEU A 102 5.81 -13.46 -2.46
CA LEU A 102 5.71 -14.88 -2.16
C LEU A 102 6.08 -15.19 -0.70
N TYR A 103 7.22 -14.67 -0.22
CA TYR A 103 7.67 -14.90 1.15
C TYR A 103 6.73 -14.27 2.17
N GLU A 104 6.19 -13.09 1.88
CA GLU A 104 5.24 -12.43 2.76
C GLU A 104 3.96 -13.27 2.96
N GLU A 105 3.38 -13.77 1.87
CA GLU A 105 2.23 -14.70 1.94
C GLU A 105 2.59 -15.97 2.71
N ALA A 106 3.80 -16.49 2.51
CA ALA A 106 4.26 -17.67 3.22
C ALA A 106 4.48 -17.44 4.72
N ILE A 107 5.06 -16.30 5.14
CA ILE A 107 5.24 -15.98 6.56
C ILE A 107 3.87 -15.79 7.22
N ARG A 108 2.85 -15.30 6.51
CA ARG A 108 1.47 -15.25 7.04
C ARG A 108 0.93 -16.65 7.37
N ARG A 109 1.28 -17.66 6.56
CA ARG A 109 0.87 -19.05 6.78
C ARG A 109 1.76 -19.79 7.77
N PHE A 110 3.05 -19.47 7.80
CA PHE A 110 4.07 -20.09 8.64
C PHE A 110 4.76 -19.02 9.52
N PRO A 111 4.03 -18.39 10.45
CA PRO A 111 4.54 -17.27 11.22
C PRO A 111 5.73 -17.70 12.09
N GLY A 112 6.79 -16.89 12.06
CA GLY A 112 8.00 -17.12 12.84
C GLY A 112 8.98 -18.14 12.25
N HIS A 113 8.74 -18.69 11.05
CA HIS A 113 9.70 -19.61 10.41
C HIS A 113 11.03 -18.87 10.07
N PRO A 114 12.17 -19.27 10.67
CA PRO A 114 13.42 -18.49 10.57
C PRO A 114 13.92 -18.31 9.14
N GLU A 115 13.90 -19.37 8.32
CA GLU A 115 14.40 -19.29 6.94
C GLU A 115 13.56 -18.36 6.06
N LEU A 116 12.23 -18.34 6.26
CA LEU A 116 11.37 -17.44 5.49
C LEU A 116 11.63 -15.98 5.86
N GLN A 117 11.87 -15.70 7.14
CA GLN A 117 12.23 -14.36 7.61
C GLN A 117 13.57 -13.91 7.03
N THR A 118 14.59 -14.78 7.05
CA THR A 118 15.89 -14.48 6.43
C THR A 118 15.74 -14.20 4.94
N ARG A 119 15.05 -15.06 4.20
CA ARG A 119 14.85 -14.90 2.75
C ARG A 119 14.05 -13.65 2.39
N PHE A 120 13.01 -13.35 3.18
CA PHE A 120 12.25 -12.12 3.04
C PHE A 120 13.13 -10.88 3.25
N HIS A 121 13.97 -10.88 4.28
CA HIS A 121 14.92 -9.78 4.54
C HIS A 121 15.93 -9.60 3.41
N GLU A 122 16.54 -10.68 2.93
CA GLU A 122 17.46 -10.65 1.78
C GLU A 122 16.79 -10.08 0.52
N ALA A 123 15.61 -10.59 0.18
CA ALA A 123 14.86 -10.12 -0.98
C ALA A 123 14.49 -8.63 -0.84
N ARG A 124 14.22 -8.17 0.39
CA ARG A 124 13.91 -6.76 0.68
C ARG A 124 15.11 -5.86 0.44
N LEU A 125 16.28 -6.24 0.95
CA LEU A 125 17.51 -5.45 0.76
C LEU A 125 17.82 -5.25 -0.72
N HIS A 126 17.74 -6.32 -1.53
CA HIS A 126 17.92 -6.24 -2.97
C HIS A 126 16.86 -5.38 -3.66
N TYR A 127 15.58 -5.58 -3.32
CA TYR A 127 14.49 -4.80 -3.88
C TYR A 127 14.63 -3.30 -3.60
N ASP A 128 14.91 -2.95 -2.35
CA ASP A 128 15.09 -1.56 -1.92
C ASP A 128 16.32 -0.93 -2.57
N LEU A 129 17.43 -1.66 -2.68
CA LEU A 129 18.65 -1.20 -3.35
C LEU A 129 18.36 -0.85 -4.82
N ILE A 130 17.77 -1.78 -5.57
CA ILE A 130 17.48 -1.60 -7.00
C ILE A 130 16.53 -0.42 -7.22
N ARG A 131 15.49 -0.29 -6.40
CA ARG A 131 14.54 0.83 -6.47
C ARG A 131 15.22 2.16 -6.18
N ARG A 132 16.07 2.22 -5.15
CA ARG A 132 16.79 3.43 -4.75
C ARG A 132 17.72 3.93 -5.86
N TYR A 133 18.44 3.03 -6.52
CA TYR A 133 19.32 3.38 -7.66
C TYR A 133 18.59 3.57 -8.99
N ALA A 134 17.29 3.27 -9.06
CA ALA A 134 16.43 3.68 -10.16
C ALA A 134 15.85 5.11 -9.96
N ASP A 135 15.88 5.64 -8.74
CA ASP A 135 15.34 6.96 -8.41
C ASP A 135 16.33 8.08 -8.78
N SER A 136 15.96 8.87 -9.79
CA SER A 136 16.75 10.02 -10.25
C SER A 136 17.00 11.10 -9.18
N THR A 137 16.07 11.29 -8.24
CA THR A 137 16.22 12.26 -7.14
C THR A 137 17.27 11.77 -6.15
N PHE A 138 17.31 10.48 -5.86
CA PHE A 138 18.36 9.86 -5.05
C PHE A 138 19.72 9.94 -5.72
N LEU A 139 19.81 9.59 -7.01
CA LEU A 139 21.07 9.70 -7.77
C LEU A 139 21.62 11.14 -7.76
N THR A 140 20.72 12.13 -7.87
CA THR A 140 21.09 13.55 -7.80
C THR A 140 21.62 13.92 -6.41
N THR A 141 20.95 13.49 -5.35
CA THR A 141 21.41 13.68 -3.96
C THR A 141 22.82 13.14 -3.79
N VAL A 142 23.03 11.88 -4.15
CA VAL A 142 24.28 11.17 -3.89
C VAL A 142 25.45 11.74 -4.69
N ARG A 143 25.25 12.09 -5.96
CA ARG A 143 26.30 12.68 -6.82
C ARG A 143 26.85 13.99 -6.27
N ASN A 144 26.03 14.74 -5.54
CA ASN A 144 26.39 16.03 -4.97
C ASN A 144 26.82 15.94 -3.50
N LEU A 145 26.79 14.75 -2.89
CA LEU A 145 27.04 14.56 -1.47
C LEU A 145 28.54 14.40 -1.18
N SER A 146 29.12 15.33 -0.43
CA SER A 146 30.50 15.21 0.03
C SER A 146 30.65 14.12 1.11
N ALA A 147 31.86 13.62 1.31
CA ALA A 147 32.14 12.63 2.37
C ALA A 147 31.76 13.16 3.78
N ARG A 148 32.02 14.45 4.02
CA ARG A 148 31.67 15.12 5.28
C ARG A 148 30.16 15.19 5.47
N ASP A 149 29.43 15.61 4.43
CA ASP A 149 27.98 15.75 4.50
C ASP A 149 27.30 14.39 4.63
N ALA A 150 27.84 13.34 4.01
CA ALA A 150 27.36 11.98 4.19
C ALA A 150 27.52 11.49 5.64
N LEU A 151 28.67 11.73 6.27
CA LEU A 151 28.88 11.38 7.68
C LEU A 151 28.00 12.20 8.62
N GLN A 152 27.78 13.48 8.32
CA GLN A 152 26.85 14.31 9.08
C GLN A 152 25.40 13.81 8.94
N LEU A 153 25.00 13.39 7.74
CA LEU A 153 23.70 12.77 7.50
C LEU A 153 23.56 11.46 8.29
N TYR A 154 24.60 10.64 8.33
CA TYR A 154 24.60 9.40 9.11
C TYR A 154 24.44 9.69 10.61
N ASP A 155 25.19 10.65 11.17
CA ASP A 155 25.01 11.05 12.58
C ASP A 155 23.58 11.59 12.82
N GLU A 156 23.02 12.40 11.91
CA GLU A 156 21.64 12.87 12.01
C GLU A 156 20.65 11.69 12.07
N VAL A 157 20.78 10.70 11.19
CA VAL A 157 19.94 9.49 11.20
C VAL A 157 20.07 8.74 12.52
N LEU A 158 21.29 8.49 13.01
CA LEU A 158 21.50 7.78 14.26
C LEU A 158 20.94 8.55 15.47
N VAL A 159 21.04 9.88 15.47
CA VAL A 159 20.42 10.75 16.50
C VAL A 159 18.91 10.56 16.49
N LYS A 160 18.26 10.59 15.32
CA LYS A 160 16.81 10.42 15.21
C LYS A 160 16.37 9.02 15.64
N ILE A 161 17.12 7.97 15.26
CA ILE A 161 16.87 6.61 15.75
C ILE A 161 16.97 6.57 17.28
N GLN A 162 18.02 7.13 17.87
CA GLN A 162 18.23 7.15 19.33
C GLN A 162 17.18 7.97 20.08
N ALA A 163 16.64 9.02 19.46
CA ALA A 163 15.65 9.89 20.11
C ALA A 163 14.21 9.40 19.92
N HIS A 164 13.88 8.81 18.77
CA HIS A 164 12.49 8.62 18.35
C HIS A 164 12.08 7.19 18.02
N TYR A 165 13.00 6.30 17.65
CA TYR A 165 12.61 4.92 17.37
C TYR A 165 11.99 4.27 18.61
N VAL A 166 10.96 3.44 18.46
CA VAL A 166 10.18 2.94 19.60
C VAL A 166 11.01 2.09 20.56
N ASP A 167 11.93 1.26 20.04
CA ASP A 167 12.74 0.34 20.83
C ASP A 167 14.21 0.77 20.87
N SER A 168 14.89 0.52 21.99
CA SER A 168 16.30 0.92 22.17
C SER A 168 17.19 0.44 21.01
N PRO A 169 17.99 1.31 20.37
CA PRO A 169 18.76 0.90 19.20
C PRO A 169 19.83 -0.11 19.56
N HIS A 170 19.82 -1.24 18.86
CA HIS A 170 20.88 -2.25 18.93
C HIS A 170 22.04 -1.85 18.01
N TRP A 171 22.93 -0.97 18.49
CA TRP A 171 23.97 -0.34 17.66
C TRP A 171 24.84 -1.30 16.85
N ASN A 172 25.20 -2.45 17.43
CA ASN A 172 26.00 -3.46 16.74
C ASN A 172 25.24 -4.11 15.58
N GLU A 173 23.94 -4.35 15.75
CA GLU A 173 23.07 -4.90 14.72
C GLU A 173 22.86 -3.89 13.59
N LEU A 174 22.57 -2.62 13.92
CA LEU A 174 22.45 -1.55 12.93
C LEU A 174 23.72 -1.41 12.07
N TYR A 175 24.89 -1.47 12.71
CA TYR A 175 26.16 -1.46 12.00
C TYR A 175 26.33 -2.69 11.11
N SER A 176 26.10 -3.89 11.66
CA SER A 176 26.27 -5.15 10.92
C SER A 176 25.34 -5.23 9.70
N GLN A 177 24.11 -4.76 9.85
CA GLN A 177 23.10 -4.73 8.77
C GLN A 177 23.43 -3.67 7.71
N GLY A 178 23.99 -2.53 8.12
CA GLY A 178 24.58 -1.56 7.18
C GLY A 178 25.71 -2.18 6.35
N VAL A 179 26.63 -2.92 7.00
CA VAL A 179 27.76 -3.60 6.34
C VAL A 179 27.25 -4.65 5.37
N HIS A 180 26.24 -5.43 5.75
CA HIS A 180 25.60 -6.42 4.89
C HIS A 180 24.98 -5.76 3.64
N GLY A 181 24.18 -4.70 3.82
CA GLY A 181 23.60 -3.96 2.70
C GLY A 181 24.65 -3.39 1.75
N LEU A 182 25.78 -2.91 2.28
CA LEU A 182 26.91 -2.44 1.48
C LEU A 182 27.62 -3.57 0.73
N ALA A 183 27.76 -4.75 1.33
CA ALA A 183 28.32 -5.93 0.66
C ALA A 183 27.44 -6.37 -0.53
N LEU A 184 26.11 -6.33 -0.36
CA LEU A 184 25.15 -6.55 -1.46
C LEU A 184 25.33 -5.50 -2.56
N ALA A 185 25.46 -4.22 -2.19
CA ALA A 185 25.60 -3.12 -3.13
C ALA A 185 26.84 -3.22 -4.03
N LEU A 186 27.97 -3.73 -3.52
CA LEU A 186 29.19 -3.95 -4.31
C LEU A 186 29.01 -4.96 -5.45
N ASN A 187 27.98 -5.81 -5.39
CA ASN A 187 27.66 -6.77 -6.44
C ASN A 187 26.53 -6.31 -7.37
N GLU A 188 25.95 -5.12 -7.15
CA GLU A 188 24.83 -4.61 -7.94
C GLU A 188 25.30 -3.69 -9.09
N PRO A 189 25.10 -4.06 -10.36
CA PRO A 189 25.57 -3.27 -11.50
C PRO A 189 25.03 -1.83 -11.52
N LYS A 190 23.78 -1.61 -11.10
CA LYS A 190 23.20 -0.25 -11.07
C LYS A 190 23.87 0.64 -10.03
N PHE A 191 24.25 0.08 -8.87
CA PHE A 191 25.00 0.78 -7.84
C PHE A 191 26.37 1.23 -8.38
N LEU A 192 27.13 0.29 -8.97
CA LEU A 192 28.46 0.59 -9.51
C LEU A 192 28.40 1.64 -10.62
N ALA A 193 27.42 1.52 -11.53
CA ALA A 193 27.20 2.49 -12.60
C ALA A 193 26.84 3.89 -12.08
N ALA A 194 26.07 3.98 -10.99
CA ALA A 194 25.65 5.26 -10.41
C ALA A 194 26.83 6.10 -9.91
N TYR A 195 27.89 5.46 -9.39
CA TYR A 195 29.12 6.11 -8.93
C TYR A 195 30.25 6.06 -9.95
N GLN A 196 30.01 5.57 -11.17
CA GLN A 196 31.02 5.41 -12.23
C GLN A 196 32.21 4.55 -11.78
N ILE A 197 31.96 3.53 -10.96
CA ILE A 197 32.98 2.63 -10.43
C ILE A 197 33.18 1.47 -11.39
N SER A 198 34.42 1.25 -11.78
CA SER A 198 34.84 0.06 -12.52
C SER A 198 35.56 -0.88 -11.56
N LEU A 199 34.86 -1.91 -11.10
CA LEU A 199 35.39 -2.95 -10.23
C LEU A 199 35.45 -4.28 -10.99
N SER A 200 36.58 -4.98 -10.91
CA SER A 200 36.63 -6.37 -11.38
C SER A 200 35.80 -7.26 -10.46
N SER A 201 35.25 -8.35 -11.01
CA SER A 201 34.48 -9.32 -10.24
C SER A 201 35.30 -9.90 -9.07
N GLU A 202 36.61 -10.08 -9.25
CA GLU A 202 37.51 -10.55 -8.19
C GLU A 202 37.67 -9.53 -7.07
N ALA A 203 37.81 -8.24 -7.41
CA ALA A 203 37.95 -7.16 -6.43
C ALA A 203 36.64 -6.96 -5.65
N ALA A 204 35.49 -6.96 -6.32
CA ALA A 204 34.18 -6.91 -5.70
C ALA A 204 33.96 -8.11 -4.77
N ALA A 205 34.27 -9.33 -5.20
CA ALA A 205 34.15 -10.53 -4.38
C ALA A 205 35.11 -10.52 -3.18
N SER A 206 36.33 -10.01 -3.34
CA SER A 206 37.28 -9.86 -2.22
C SER A 206 36.82 -8.81 -1.21
N ALA A 207 36.31 -7.66 -1.65
CA ALA A 207 35.75 -6.66 -0.75
C ALA A 207 34.50 -7.17 -0.04
N GLY A 208 33.61 -7.86 -0.75
CA GLY A 208 32.41 -8.50 -0.19
C GLY A 208 32.74 -9.51 0.92
N ARG A 209 33.71 -10.41 0.70
CA ARG A 209 34.14 -11.36 1.74
C ARG A 209 34.69 -10.68 2.99
N ASP A 210 35.47 -9.62 2.84
CA ASP A 210 36.00 -8.88 3.99
C ASP A 210 34.87 -8.16 4.75
N LEU A 211 33.89 -7.59 4.04
CA LEU A 211 32.69 -7.00 4.64
C LEU A 211 31.85 -8.04 5.39
N GLU A 212 31.77 -9.27 4.89
CA GLU A 212 30.97 -10.33 5.51
C GLU A 212 31.66 -10.96 6.72
N PHE A 213 32.97 -11.18 6.68
CA PHE A 213 33.67 -11.99 7.69
C PHE A 213 34.66 -11.23 8.59
N VAL A 214 35.18 -10.08 8.14
CA VAL A 214 36.24 -9.35 8.83
C VAL A 214 35.70 -8.09 9.52
N VAL A 215 34.98 -7.26 8.77
CA VAL A 215 34.44 -5.98 9.26
C VAL A 215 33.45 -6.13 10.42
N PRO A 216 32.54 -7.14 10.48
CA PRO A 216 31.58 -7.28 11.56
C PRO A 216 32.19 -7.65 12.92
N GLN A 217 33.50 -7.93 12.99
CA GLN A 217 34.20 -8.17 14.26
C GLN A 217 34.40 -6.88 15.08
N ILE A 218 34.18 -5.71 14.47
CA ILE A 218 34.21 -4.42 15.16
C ILE A 218 33.00 -4.31 16.08
N ARG A 219 33.23 -4.24 17.39
CA ARG A 219 32.16 -4.05 18.38
C ARG A 219 31.70 -2.61 18.39
N VAL A 220 30.44 -2.39 18.04
CA VAL A 220 29.79 -1.08 18.08
C VAL A 220 28.78 -1.03 19.22
N GLN A 221 29.01 -0.16 20.21
CA GLN A 221 28.23 -0.12 21.46
C GLN A 221 27.46 1.18 21.65
N SER A 222 27.80 2.21 20.90
CA SER A 222 27.19 3.54 20.98
C SER A 222 27.13 4.21 19.61
N ARG A 223 26.30 5.25 19.51
CA ARG A 223 26.23 6.14 18.35
C ARG A 223 27.60 6.61 17.88
N THR A 224 28.43 7.09 18.82
CA THR A 224 29.77 7.60 18.51
C THR A 224 30.66 6.51 17.92
N THR A 225 30.67 5.31 18.51
CA THR A 225 31.45 4.19 17.97
C THR A 225 30.94 3.72 16.62
N ALA A 226 29.64 3.85 16.33
CA ALA A 226 29.06 3.52 15.03
C ALA A 226 29.53 4.51 13.95
N LEU A 227 29.51 5.81 14.26
CA LEU A 227 30.01 6.86 13.37
C LEU A 227 31.49 6.67 13.05
N ASP A 228 32.31 6.40 14.07
CA ASP A 228 33.75 6.14 13.90
C ASP A 228 34.00 4.89 13.06
N ALA A 229 33.26 3.81 13.31
CA ALA A 229 33.38 2.56 12.55
C ALA A 229 33.01 2.75 11.08
N VAL A 230 31.94 3.49 10.79
CA VAL A 230 31.53 3.80 9.41
C VAL A 230 32.53 4.72 8.70
N ASN A 231 33.08 5.71 9.39
CA ASN A 231 34.13 6.57 8.81
C ASN A 231 35.38 5.76 8.42
N ARG A 232 35.86 4.86 9.29
CA ARG A 232 36.99 3.96 9.00
C ARG A 232 36.67 3.01 7.86
N LEU A 233 35.46 2.44 7.85
CA LEU A 233 35.00 1.55 6.80
C LEU A 233 34.98 2.25 5.43
N ALA A 234 34.46 3.48 5.38
CA ALA A 234 34.40 4.27 4.16
C ALA A 234 35.80 4.62 3.62
N GLN A 235 36.75 4.96 4.51
CA GLN A 235 38.14 5.19 4.14
C GLN A 235 38.80 3.92 3.59
N TRP A 236 38.63 2.79 4.26
CA TRP A 236 39.18 1.50 3.83
C TRP A 236 38.62 1.06 2.47
N LEU A 237 37.31 1.19 2.23
CA LEU A 237 36.70 0.89 0.93
C LEU A 237 37.19 1.84 -0.16
N HIS A 238 37.39 3.11 0.16
CA HIS A 238 37.96 4.06 -0.78
C HIS A 238 39.37 3.64 -1.21
N GLU A 239 40.23 3.28 -0.26
CA GLU A 239 41.60 2.82 -0.52
C GLU A 239 41.63 1.48 -1.27
N LYS A 240 40.75 0.54 -0.90
CA LYS A 240 40.77 -0.83 -1.44
C LYS A 240 40.16 -0.93 -2.84
N VAL A 241 39.02 -0.27 -3.07
CA VAL A 241 38.19 -0.45 -4.27
C VAL A 241 37.80 0.86 -4.95
N GLY A 242 38.31 2.00 -4.50
CA GLY A 242 38.00 3.31 -5.08
C GLY A 242 36.57 3.79 -4.81
N LEU A 243 35.85 3.15 -3.88
CA LEU A 243 34.47 3.52 -3.57
C LEU A 243 34.42 4.93 -2.95
N PRO A 244 33.60 5.86 -3.47
CA PRO A 244 33.42 7.16 -2.81
C PRO A 244 32.88 6.98 -1.38
N ALA A 245 33.44 7.71 -0.42
CA ALA A 245 33.01 7.59 0.97
C ALA A 245 31.51 7.88 1.16
N SER A 246 30.94 8.81 0.40
CA SER A 246 29.50 9.07 0.41
C SER A 246 28.67 7.85 -0.03
N ALA A 247 29.18 7.03 -0.95
CA ALA A 247 28.53 5.78 -1.36
C ALA A 247 28.45 4.79 -0.21
N ALA A 248 29.58 4.52 0.43
CA ALA A 248 29.66 3.62 1.57
C ALA A 248 28.71 4.06 2.69
N VAL A 249 28.76 5.34 3.06
CA VAL A 249 27.94 5.88 4.15
C VAL A 249 26.43 5.83 3.83
N MET A 250 26.03 6.08 2.59
CA MET A 250 24.62 5.98 2.19
C MET A 250 24.07 4.55 2.28
N GLU A 251 24.86 3.54 1.92
CA GLU A 251 24.45 2.15 2.09
C GLU A 251 24.42 1.74 3.57
N MET A 252 25.36 2.24 4.37
CA MET A 252 25.31 2.05 5.83
C MET A 252 24.04 2.64 6.44
N ILE A 253 23.61 3.83 6.01
CA ILE A 253 22.33 4.44 6.43
C ILE A 253 21.17 3.52 6.09
N CYS A 254 21.07 3.10 4.82
CA CYS A 254 19.90 2.37 4.34
C CYS A 254 19.81 0.97 4.95
N GLY A 255 20.93 0.25 5.04
CA GLY A 255 20.97 -1.07 5.69
C GLY A 255 20.66 -0.99 7.19
N ALA A 256 21.18 0.01 7.90
CA ALA A 256 20.86 0.22 9.31
C ALA A 256 19.37 0.49 9.54
N VAL A 257 18.77 1.42 8.79
CA VAL A 257 17.35 1.77 8.98
C VAL A 257 16.42 0.61 8.62
N ASN A 258 16.72 -0.12 7.54
CA ASN A 258 15.91 -1.27 7.12
C ASN A 258 15.91 -2.43 8.12
N SER A 259 16.88 -2.48 9.04
CA SER A 259 16.95 -3.51 10.09
C SER A 259 16.14 -3.21 11.34
N LEU A 260 15.63 -1.99 11.50
CA LEU A 260 14.88 -1.59 12.69
C LEU A 260 13.59 -2.38 12.82
N ASP A 261 12.72 -2.22 11.81
CA ASP A 261 11.46 -2.92 11.68
C ASP A 261 10.96 -2.82 10.22
N PRO A 262 9.87 -3.50 9.86
CA PRO A 262 9.40 -3.44 8.50
C PRO A 262 8.83 -2.09 8.03
N TYR A 263 8.55 -1.16 8.95
CA TYR A 263 7.86 0.10 8.68
C TYR A 263 8.82 1.29 8.63
N SER A 264 10.01 1.14 9.18
CA SER A 264 11.07 2.14 9.22
C SER A 264 11.87 2.07 7.92
N ALA A 265 12.16 3.23 7.34
CA ALA A 265 12.82 3.32 6.05
C ALA A 265 13.50 4.68 5.87
N PHE A 266 14.64 4.68 5.18
CA PHE A 266 15.15 5.88 4.54
C PHE A 266 14.29 6.17 3.31
N LEU A 267 13.84 7.41 3.16
CA LEU A 267 13.02 7.87 2.05
C LEU A 267 13.85 8.78 1.16
N THR A 268 13.94 8.45 -0.12
CA THR A 268 14.49 9.38 -1.13
C THR A 268 13.64 10.67 -1.19
N PRO A 269 14.15 11.77 -1.79
CA PRO A 269 13.36 12.98 -1.94
C PRO A 269 12.01 12.75 -2.66
N ALA A 270 11.99 11.92 -3.71
CA ALA A 270 10.74 11.55 -4.38
C ALA A 270 9.80 10.77 -3.47
N GLN A 271 10.31 9.76 -2.75
CA GLN A 271 9.51 8.96 -1.81
C GLN A 271 8.94 9.80 -0.66
N LEU A 272 9.71 10.75 -0.13
CA LEU A 272 9.24 11.68 0.90
C LEU A 272 8.10 12.58 0.37
N SER A 273 8.27 13.11 -0.84
CA SER A 273 7.26 13.94 -1.51
C SER A 273 5.96 13.16 -1.79
N ASP A 274 6.08 11.93 -2.31
CA ASP A 274 4.94 11.05 -2.56
C ASP A 274 4.22 10.69 -1.24
N LEU A 275 4.96 10.44 -0.15
CA LEU A 275 4.39 10.16 1.18
C LEU A 275 3.61 11.36 1.72
N TYR A 276 4.14 12.58 1.63
CA TYR A 276 3.40 13.78 2.05
C TYR A 276 2.15 14.02 1.21
N SER A 277 2.24 13.83 -0.11
CA SER A 277 1.10 13.94 -1.02
C SER A 277 -0.04 12.99 -0.60
N GLN A 278 0.28 11.74 -0.26
CA GLN A 278 -0.70 10.78 0.25
C GLN A 278 -1.35 11.22 1.56
N ILE A 279 -0.54 11.66 2.52
CA ILE A 279 -1.01 12.14 3.83
C ILE A 279 -1.98 13.30 3.69
N GLU A 280 -1.61 14.26 2.83
CA GLU A 280 -2.43 15.44 2.62
C GLU A 280 -3.63 15.18 1.71
N GLY A 281 -3.75 13.98 1.14
CA GLY A 281 -4.84 13.63 0.24
C GLY A 281 -4.83 14.38 -1.08
N ASN A 282 -3.65 14.78 -1.55
CA ASN A 282 -3.54 15.50 -2.80
C ASN A 282 -2.21 15.21 -3.48
N PHE A 283 -2.17 15.41 -4.79
CA PHE A 283 -0.92 15.35 -5.53
C PHE A 283 -0.92 16.42 -6.61
N VAL A 284 0.26 16.80 -7.08
CA VAL A 284 0.39 17.67 -8.24
C VAL A 284 0.39 16.81 -9.50
N GLY A 285 -0.59 17.04 -10.37
CA GLY A 285 -0.70 16.31 -11.62
C GLY A 285 -1.99 16.63 -12.34
N LEU A 286 -2.50 15.63 -13.06
CA LEU A 286 -3.64 15.78 -13.95
C LEU A 286 -4.96 15.32 -13.34
N GLY A 287 -4.92 14.49 -12.29
CA GLY A 287 -6.10 13.89 -11.68
C GLY A 287 -6.69 12.72 -12.48
N VAL A 288 -5.83 11.83 -12.99
CA VAL A 288 -6.24 10.62 -13.72
C VAL A 288 -5.73 9.37 -13.03
N GLU A 289 -6.56 8.34 -13.04
CA GLU A 289 -6.20 6.97 -12.69
C GLU A 289 -5.96 6.21 -13.99
N LEU A 290 -4.80 5.55 -14.09
CA LEU A 290 -4.31 4.99 -15.34
C LEU A 290 -4.05 3.50 -15.20
N ARG A 291 -4.20 2.79 -16.32
CA ARG A 291 -3.71 1.42 -16.47
C ARG A 291 -2.69 1.38 -17.61
N PRO A 292 -1.47 0.89 -17.35
CA PRO A 292 -0.50 0.66 -18.41
C PRO A 292 -1.03 -0.39 -19.38
N GLN A 293 -0.89 -0.11 -20.67
CA GLN A 293 -1.06 -1.01 -21.79
C GLN A 293 0.18 -0.87 -22.67
N GLU A 294 0.55 -1.94 -23.37
CA GLU A 294 1.79 -2.05 -24.16
C GLU A 294 2.13 -0.82 -25.03
N ASP A 295 1.13 -0.13 -25.58
CA ASP A 295 1.30 1.02 -26.46
C ASP A 295 0.66 2.34 -25.95
N ALA A 296 0.05 2.34 -24.76
CA ALA A 296 -0.74 3.46 -24.25
C ALA A 296 -0.97 3.43 -22.73
N LEU A 297 -1.31 4.57 -22.14
CA LEU A 297 -1.92 4.62 -20.81
C LEU A 297 -3.43 4.76 -20.94
N ILE A 298 -4.18 3.77 -20.46
CA ILE A 298 -5.65 3.82 -20.48
C ILE A 298 -6.13 4.61 -19.27
N VAL A 299 -6.93 5.63 -19.49
CA VAL A 299 -7.64 6.36 -18.43
C VAL A 299 -8.75 5.48 -17.86
N LEU A 300 -8.61 5.05 -16.62
CA LEU A 300 -9.64 4.29 -15.92
C LEU A 300 -10.67 5.22 -15.28
N ARG A 301 -10.20 6.26 -14.59
CA ARG A 301 -11.02 7.25 -13.88
C ARG A 301 -10.40 8.63 -14.01
N VAL A 302 -11.26 9.63 -13.98
CA VAL A 302 -10.89 11.04 -13.94
C VAL A 302 -11.46 11.63 -12.66
N ILE A 303 -10.63 12.32 -11.89
CA ILE A 303 -11.03 12.94 -10.63
C ILE A 303 -11.86 14.19 -10.95
N ALA A 304 -13.00 14.36 -10.28
CA ALA A 304 -13.86 15.52 -10.47
C ALA A 304 -13.13 16.83 -10.10
N GLY A 305 -13.33 17.89 -10.88
CA GLY A 305 -12.68 19.19 -10.72
C GLY A 305 -11.19 19.24 -11.12
N SER A 306 -10.60 18.09 -11.51
CA SER A 306 -9.19 18.00 -11.89
C SER A 306 -8.87 18.68 -13.22
N PRO A 307 -7.59 18.99 -13.50
CA PRO A 307 -7.17 19.47 -14.81
C PRO A 307 -7.57 18.54 -15.96
N ALA A 308 -7.50 17.23 -15.77
CA ALA A 308 -7.90 16.27 -16.78
C ALA A 308 -9.40 16.37 -17.12
N GLU A 309 -10.27 16.49 -16.11
CA GLU A 309 -11.71 16.67 -16.35
C GLU A 309 -11.98 17.98 -17.09
N LYS A 310 -11.35 19.08 -16.64
CA LYS A 310 -11.47 20.41 -17.26
C LYS A 310 -10.97 20.42 -18.71
N SER A 311 -9.96 19.62 -19.03
CA SER A 311 -9.44 19.43 -20.38
C SER A 311 -10.24 18.42 -21.21
N GLY A 312 -11.33 17.86 -20.67
CA GLY A 312 -12.25 16.99 -21.39
C GLY A 312 -11.76 15.55 -21.56
N ILE A 313 -10.76 15.12 -20.79
CA ILE A 313 -10.30 13.73 -20.71
C ILE A 313 -11.39 12.91 -20.03
N ARG A 314 -11.67 11.71 -20.55
CA ARG A 314 -12.74 10.84 -20.05
C ARG A 314 -12.22 9.42 -19.75
N PRO A 315 -12.90 8.68 -18.85
CA PRO A 315 -12.66 7.25 -18.69
C PRO A 315 -12.72 6.51 -20.03
N GLY A 316 -11.73 5.68 -20.31
CA GLY A 316 -11.55 4.91 -21.55
C GLY A 316 -10.73 5.61 -22.63
N ASP A 317 -10.35 6.88 -22.45
CA ASP A 317 -9.37 7.54 -23.31
C ASP A 317 -8.00 6.83 -23.19
N ARG A 318 -7.20 6.85 -24.26
CA ARG A 318 -5.87 6.25 -24.33
C ARG A 318 -4.83 7.35 -24.56
N ILE A 319 -3.93 7.57 -23.61
CA ILE A 319 -2.79 8.46 -23.76
C ILE A 319 -1.73 7.73 -24.59
N MET A 320 -1.48 8.21 -25.80
CA MET A 320 -0.58 7.61 -26.78
C MET A 320 0.82 8.26 -26.77
N ALA A 321 0.92 9.52 -26.35
CA ALA A 321 2.19 10.23 -26.16
C ALA A 321 2.10 11.30 -25.06
N VAL A 322 3.24 11.56 -24.42
CA VAL A 322 3.42 12.59 -23.39
C VAL A 322 4.64 13.43 -23.75
N ASP A 323 4.45 14.74 -23.91
CA ASP A 323 5.49 15.70 -24.33
C ASP A 323 6.26 15.24 -25.59
N GLY A 324 5.52 14.71 -26.57
CA GLY A 324 6.07 14.22 -27.85
C GLY A 324 6.74 12.84 -27.78
N GLN A 325 6.87 12.23 -26.60
CA GLN A 325 7.38 10.87 -26.43
C GLN A 325 6.22 9.88 -26.47
N LYS A 326 6.20 8.99 -27.47
CA LYS A 326 5.14 7.98 -27.59
C LYS A 326 5.29 6.94 -26.49
N VAL A 327 4.16 6.55 -25.89
CA VAL A 327 4.11 5.52 -24.83
C VAL A 327 4.60 4.16 -25.31
N ARG A 328 4.65 3.91 -26.62
CA ARG A 328 5.25 2.68 -27.17
C ARG A 328 6.79 2.72 -27.21
N ASP A 329 7.38 3.92 -27.27
CA ASP A 329 8.82 4.13 -27.43
C ASP A 329 9.51 4.28 -26.06
N ILE A 330 8.74 4.61 -25.02
CA ILE A 330 9.14 4.63 -23.60
C ILE A 330 8.32 3.59 -22.84
N SER A 331 8.69 3.20 -21.62
CA SER A 331 7.81 2.31 -20.84
C SER A 331 6.54 3.05 -20.38
N PRO A 332 5.41 2.34 -20.17
CA PRO A 332 4.21 2.93 -19.58
C PRO A 332 4.48 3.62 -18.23
N ASP A 333 5.34 3.03 -17.40
CA ASP A 333 5.71 3.62 -16.11
C ASP A 333 6.44 4.95 -16.29
N ARG A 334 7.38 5.02 -17.25
CA ARG A 334 8.07 6.25 -17.59
C ARG A 334 7.11 7.30 -18.14
N ALA A 335 6.16 6.90 -18.97
CA ALA A 335 5.12 7.79 -19.47
C ALA A 335 4.26 8.35 -18.32
N ALA A 336 3.90 7.53 -17.33
CA ALA A 336 3.13 7.96 -16.16
C ALA A 336 3.92 8.95 -15.28
N GLU A 337 5.24 8.77 -15.13
CA GLU A 337 6.10 9.75 -14.45
C GLU A 337 6.08 11.11 -15.13
N LEU A 338 6.10 11.16 -16.47
CA LEU A 338 6.07 12.41 -17.23
C LEU A 338 4.74 13.17 -17.07
N LEU A 339 3.66 12.51 -16.64
CA LEU A 339 2.39 13.17 -16.33
C LEU A 339 2.47 13.97 -15.02
N LYS A 340 3.39 13.60 -14.11
CA LYS A 340 3.72 14.38 -12.91
C LYS A 340 4.69 15.51 -13.26
N GLY A 341 4.83 16.48 -12.36
CA GLY A 341 5.74 17.60 -12.54
C GLY A 341 5.39 18.78 -11.62
N PRO A 342 6.19 19.86 -11.64
CA PRO A 342 5.93 21.02 -10.80
C PRO A 342 4.56 21.65 -11.08
N GLU A 343 3.92 22.17 -10.04
CA GLU A 343 2.64 22.84 -10.17
C GLU A 343 2.72 24.05 -11.11
N GLY A 344 1.68 24.25 -11.93
CA GLY A 344 1.61 25.31 -12.93
C GLY A 344 2.33 25.01 -14.24
N THR A 345 3.12 23.93 -14.32
CA THR A 345 3.72 23.49 -15.59
C THR A 345 2.68 22.80 -16.47
N SER A 346 2.86 22.88 -17.79
CA SER A 346 1.99 22.21 -18.77
C SER A 346 2.61 20.89 -19.25
N VAL A 347 1.76 19.91 -19.58
CA VAL A 347 2.13 18.69 -20.30
C VAL A 347 1.30 18.60 -21.58
N SER A 348 1.94 18.25 -22.69
CA SER A 348 1.25 17.99 -23.95
C SER A 348 0.89 16.51 -24.05
N LEU A 349 -0.40 16.20 -24.23
CA LEU A 349 -0.89 14.84 -24.34
C LEU A 349 -1.43 14.57 -25.75
N GLU A 350 -1.01 13.47 -26.37
CA GLU A 350 -1.73 12.90 -27.50
C GLU A 350 -2.69 11.83 -26.98
N ILE A 351 -3.99 12.04 -27.15
CA ILE A 351 -5.04 11.17 -26.63
C ILE A 351 -5.88 10.63 -27.78
N ALA A 352 -6.06 9.31 -27.80
CA ALA A 352 -7.08 8.64 -28.60
C ALA A 352 -8.34 8.43 -27.75
N ASP A 353 -9.49 8.93 -28.22
CA ASP A 353 -10.76 8.61 -27.58
C ASP A 353 -11.21 7.17 -27.86
N ARG A 354 -12.37 6.78 -27.33
CA ARG A 354 -12.93 5.43 -27.55
C ARG A 354 -13.27 5.11 -29.01
N ALA A 355 -13.45 6.13 -29.86
CA ALA A 355 -13.67 5.96 -31.30
C ALA A 355 -12.34 5.91 -32.07
N GLY A 356 -11.20 6.06 -31.40
CA GLY A 356 -9.87 6.10 -32.00
C GLY A 356 -9.51 7.48 -32.57
N GLN A 357 -10.32 8.51 -32.32
CA GLN A 357 -10.02 9.87 -32.78
C GLN A 357 -8.89 10.44 -31.93
N LEU A 358 -7.81 10.85 -32.60
CA LEU A 358 -6.66 11.48 -31.97
C LEU A 358 -6.91 12.97 -31.76
N ARG A 359 -6.55 13.45 -30.58
CA ARG A 359 -6.47 14.88 -30.25
C ARG A 359 -5.23 15.13 -29.42
N THR A 360 -4.58 16.25 -29.68
CA THR A 360 -3.49 16.75 -28.86
C THR A 360 -4.02 17.88 -27.99
N LEU A 361 -3.76 17.82 -26.69
CA LEU A 361 -4.15 18.88 -25.78
C LEU A 361 -3.09 19.17 -24.72
N PRO A 362 -2.82 20.45 -24.43
CA PRO A 362 -2.06 20.82 -23.25
C PRO A 362 -2.93 20.66 -22.00
N VAL A 363 -2.33 20.16 -20.92
CA VAL A 363 -2.97 20.12 -19.61
C VAL A 363 -2.02 20.71 -18.58
N VAL A 364 -2.50 21.68 -17.82
CA VAL A 364 -1.72 22.30 -16.74
C VAL A 364 -1.78 21.40 -15.52
N ARG A 365 -0.61 21.04 -14.98
CA ARG A 365 -0.49 20.31 -13.72
C ARG A 365 -0.90 21.22 -12.58
N THR A 366 -1.88 20.82 -11.79
CA THR A 366 -2.27 21.53 -10.57
C THR A 366 -2.31 20.56 -9.40
N ARG A 367 -2.39 21.08 -8.18
CA ARG A 367 -2.84 20.29 -7.04
C ARG A 367 -4.22 19.69 -7.32
N VAL A 368 -4.37 18.39 -7.12
CA VAL A 368 -5.62 17.64 -7.25
C VAL A 368 -5.89 16.96 -5.91
N GLU A 369 -7.05 17.25 -5.33
CA GLU A 369 -7.53 16.56 -4.14
C GLU A 369 -8.08 15.18 -4.51
N VAL A 370 -7.67 14.17 -3.76
CA VAL A 370 -8.09 12.78 -3.94
C VAL A 370 -9.11 12.48 -2.84
N PRO A 371 -10.39 12.29 -3.17
CA PRO A 371 -11.39 11.98 -2.15
C PRO A 371 -11.02 10.70 -1.40
N SER A 372 -11.10 10.75 -0.07
CA SER A 372 -10.85 9.58 0.77
C SER A 372 -12.05 8.62 0.81
N VAL A 373 -13.24 9.13 0.49
CA VAL A 373 -14.50 8.38 0.41
C VAL A 373 -14.90 8.14 -1.05
N ALA A 374 -15.36 6.93 -1.36
CA ALA A 374 -15.82 6.51 -2.69
C ALA A 374 -17.12 5.69 -2.64
N ASP A 375 -17.74 5.49 -3.80
CA ASP A 375 -18.91 4.64 -4.01
C ASP A 375 -20.12 4.95 -3.08
N VAL A 376 -20.35 6.22 -2.77
CA VAL A 376 -21.49 6.66 -1.92
C VAL A 376 -22.83 6.33 -2.60
N ARG A 377 -23.63 5.44 -2.02
CA ARG A 377 -24.94 5.01 -2.58
C ARG A 377 -25.84 4.30 -1.57
N ILE A 378 -27.09 4.08 -1.94
CA ILE A 378 -28.00 3.13 -1.26
C ILE A 378 -27.78 1.72 -1.85
N LEU A 379 -27.50 0.73 -1.01
CA LEU A 379 -27.39 -0.68 -1.41
C LEU A 379 -28.71 -1.44 -1.37
N ASP A 380 -29.58 -1.09 -0.42
CA ASP A 380 -30.92 -1.68 -0.28
C ASP A 380 -31.94 -0.56 -0.20
N GLU A 381 -32.72 -0.39 -1.26
CA GLU A 381 -33.76 0.65 -1.35
C GLU A 381 -34.93 0.43 -0.41
N ARG A 382 -35.23 -0.82 -0.02
CA ARG A 382 -36.35 -1.14 0.86
C ARG A 382 -35.98 -0.90 2.31
N ALA A 383 -34.82 -1.40 2.72
CA ALA A 383 -34.30 -1.20 4.08
C ALA A 383 -33.66 0.19 4.27
N LYS A 384 -33.39 0.91 3.17
CA LYS A 384 -32.66 2.19 3.12
C LYS A 384 -31.30 2.08 3.77
N ILE A 385 -30.50 1.12 3.29
CA ILE A 385 -29.12 0.90 3.76
C ILE A 385 -28.15 1.68 2.89
N GLY A 386 -27.49 2.67 3.49
CA GLY A 386 -26.46 3.48 2.85
C GLY A 386 -25.11 2.80 2.90
N TYR A 387 -24.25 3.16 1.98
CA TYR A 387 -22.93 2.58 1.82
C TYR A 387 -21.94 3.60 1.28
N PHE A 388 -20.72 3.53 1.78
CA PHE A 388 -19.56 4.10 1.11
C PHE A 388 -18.31 3.30 1.46
N ARG A 389 -17.30 3.43 0.59
CA ARG A 389 -15.94 2.92 0.84
C ARG A 389 -15.09 4.04 1.40
N LEU A 390 -14.36 3.76 2.46
CA LEU A 390 -13.32 4.65 2.96
C LEU A 390 -11.98 4.05 2.56
N LEU A 391 -11.29 4.69 1.61
CA LEU A 391 -10.12 4.15 0.93
C LEU A 391 -8.82 4.35 1.72
N SER A 392 -8.74 5.42 2.49
CA SER A 392 -7.58 5.78 3.33
C SER A 392 -7.95 6.89 4.30
N PHE A 393 -7.16 7.08 5.36
CA PHE A 393 -7.30 8.16 6.32
C PHE A 393 -6.36 9.31 5.98
N GLN A 394 -6.90 10.35 5.36
CA GLN A 394 -6.19 11.54 4.92
C GLN A 394 -6.66 12.75 5.72
N ARG A 395 -6.00 13.89 5.55
CA ARG A 395 -6.35 15.12 6.27
C ARG A 395 -7.81 15.56 6.09
N THR A 396 -8.43 15.28 4.94
CA THR A 396 -9.82 15.67 4.64
C THR A 396 -10.86 14.62 5.04
N THR A 397 -10.45 13.47 5.58
CA THR A 397 -11.35 12.31 5.69
C THR A 397 -12.58 12.54 6.55
N ALA A 398 -12.45 13.21 7.70
CA ALA A 398 -13.61 13.50 8.53
C ALA A 398 -14.67 14.31 7.76
N HIS A 399 -14.23 15.32 6.99
CA HIS A 399 -15.11 16.13 6.16
C HIS A 399 -15.74 15.35 4.98
N ASP A 400 -14.96 14.49 4.33
CA ASP A 400 -15.46 13.62 3.25
C ASP A 400 -16.55 12.67 3.77
N VAL A 401 -16.37 12.14 4.98
CA VAL A 401 -17.35 11.27 5.65
C VAL A 401 -18.60 12.06 6.03
N GLU A 402 -18.49 13.25 6.62
CA GLU A 402 -19.64 14.11 6.91
C GLU A 402 -20.45 14.46 5.65
N THR A 403 -19.76 14.73 4.54
CA THR A 403 -20.38 15.00 3.24
C THR A 403 -21.13 13.76 2.74
N ALA A 404 -20.52 12.58 2.79
CA ALA A 404 -21.16 11.32 2.41
C ALA A 404 -22.38 11.01 3.30
N LEU A 405 -22.28 11.23 4.61
CA LEU A 405 -23.39 11.09 5.55
C LEU A 405 -24.54 12.02 5.19
N SER A 406 -24.27 13.29 4.95
CA SER A 406 -25.28 14.29 4.57
C SER A 406 -26.03 13.90 3.28
N LEU A 407 -25.30 13.39 2.28
CA LEU A 407 -25.89 12.90 1.02
C LEU A 407 -26.78 11.67 1.23
N LEU A 408 -26.41 10.75 2.12
CA LEU A 408 -27.19 9.55 2.41
C LEU A 408 -28.40 9.86 3.31
N GLU A 409 -28.25 10.77 4.27
CA GLU A 409 -29.34 11.26 5.13
C GLU A 409 -30.43 11.96 4.31
N ALA A 410 -30.05 12.79 3.33
CA ALA A 410 -30.98 13.40 2.39
C ALA A 410 -31.79 12.37 1.57
N GLN A 411 -31.30 11.14 1.44
CA GLN A 411 -31.99 10.03 0.76
C GLN A 411 -32.78 9.11 1.72
N GLY A 412 -32.86 9.47 3.01
CA GLY A 412 -33.66 8.76 4.01
C GLY A 412 -33.01 7.46 4.52
N VAL A 413 -31.69 7.40 4.57
CA VAL A 413 -30.95 6.25 5.08
C VAL A 413 -31.36 5.88 6.52
N ARG A 414 -31.50 4.58 6.79
CA ARG A 414 -31.86 4.04 8.11
C ARG A 414 -30.71 3.31 8.80
N SER A 415 -29.73 2.82 8.05
CA SER A 415 -28.51 2.17 8.54
C SER A 415 -27.37 2.36 7.55
N LEU A 416 -26.13 2.33 8.03
CA LEU A 416 -24.92 2.60 7.26
C LEU A 416 -23.97 1.40 7.25
N ILE A 417 -23.40 1.12 6.08
CA ILE A 417 -22.24 0.24 5.90
C ILE A 417 -21.03 1.09 5.50
N ILE A 418 -19.95 1.02 6.27
CA ILE A 418 -18.65 1.63 5.94
C ILE A 418 -17.70 0.51 5.54
N ASP A 419 -17.17 0.55 4.32
CA ASP A 419 -16.26 -0.46 3.81
C ASP A 419 -14.80 -0.02 3.89
N LEU A 420 -14.00 -0.69 4.73
CA LEU A 420 -12.56 -0.47 4.93
C LEU A 420 -11.69 -1.56 4.28
N ARG A 421 -12.28 -2.44 3.47
CA ARG A 421 -11.53 -3.50 2.78
C ARG A 421 -10.52 -2.89 1.81
N GLY A 422 -9.26 -3.33 1.91
CA GLY A 422 -8.15 -2.76 1.15
C GLY A 422 -7.62 -1.42 1.68
N ASN A 423 -8.09 -0.93 2.85
CA ASN A 423 -7.66 0.37 3.40
C ASN A 423 -6.39 0.22 4.25
N PRO A 424 -5.21 0.72 3.78
CA PRO A 424 -3.94 0.55 4.49
C PRO A 424 -3.79 1.48 5.72
N GLY A 425 -4.82 2.26 6.03
CA GLY A 425 -4.84 3.25 7.10
C GLY A 425 -4.51 4.65 6.60
N GLY A 426 -3.59 5.34 7.29
CA GLY A 426 -3.26 6.74 7.06
C GLY A 426 -3.02 7.50 8.36
N LEU A 427 -3.44 8.76 8.42
CA LEU A 427 -3.27 9.64 9.57
C LEU A 427 -4.05 9.15 10.80
N LEU A 428 -3.34 9.02 11.92
CA LEU A 428 -3.93 8.73 13.24
C LEU A 428 -5.02 9.76 13.61
N GLY A 429 -4.70 11.05 13.46
CA GLY A 429 -5.64 12.14 13.77
C GLY A 429 -6.93 12.05 12.97
N ALA A 430 -6.83 11.76 11.66
CA ALA A 430 -8.00 11.58 10.81
C ALA A 430 -8.86 10.38 11.23
N ALA A 431 -8.25 9.26 11.67
CA ALA A 431 -9.02 8.14 12.23
C ALA A 431 -9.70 8.50 13.54
N VAL A 432 -9.04 9.25 14.41
CA VAL A 432 -9.62 9.74 15.67
C VAL A 432 -10.81 10.66 15.39
N GLU A 433 -10.63 11.67 14.53
CA GLU A 433 -11.69 12.61 14.13
C GLU A 433 -12.86 11.88 13.46
N THR A 434 -12.58 10.92 12.58
CA THR A 434 -13.63 10.15 11.89
C THR A 434 -14.37 9.23 12.85
N ALA A 435 -13.68 8.56 13.78
CA ALA A 435 -14.31 7.74 14.81
C ALA A 435 -15.17 8.60 15.76
N ASP A 436 -14.68 9.81 16.06
CA ASP A 436 -15.39 10.77 16.87
C ASP A 436 -16.75 11.17 16.24
N LEU A 437 -16.96 11.09 14.92
CA LEU A 437 -18.29 11.33 14.32
C LEU A 437 -19.38 10.34 14.80
N PHE A 438 -18.99 9.17 15.33
CA PHE A 438 -19.90 8.09 15.68
C PHE A 438 -19.94 7.78 17.18
N LEU A 439 -18.89 8.12 17.93
CA LEU A 439 -18.73 7.79 19.34
C LEU A 439 -19.17 8.94 20.24
N THR A 440 -19.97 8.65 21.28
CA THR A 440 -20.48 9.66 22.21
C THR A 440 -19.55 9.95 23.39
N GLY A 441 -18.47 9.19 23.54
CA GLY A 441 -17.50 9.34 24.64
C GLY A 441 -16.49 8.18 24.66
N GLY A 442 -15.69 8.08 25.71
CA GLY A 442 -14.74 6.99 25.91
C GLY A 442 -13.46 7.09 25.07
N THR A 443 -12.51 6.19 25.35
CA THR A 443 -11.24 6.11 24.61
C THR A 443 -11.48 5.60 23.19
N ILE A 444 -10.80 6.22 22.23
CA ILE A 444 -10.73 5.78 20.82
C ILE A 444 -9.48 4.92 20.63
N VAL A 445 -8.33 5.42 21.06
CA VAL A 445 -7.03 4.76 20.95
C VAL A 445 -6.07 5.35 21.98
N SER A 446 -5.15 4.53 22.47
CA SER A 446 -4.00 5.01 23.23
C SER A 446 -2.70 4.64 22.52
N THR A 447 -1.66 5.43 22.74
CA THR A 447 -0.34 5.25 22.15
C THR A 447 0.69 5.11 23.26
N GLN A 448 1.73 4.32 23.01
CA GLN A 448 2.87 4.16 23.88
C GLN A 448 4.14 4.17 23.04
N GLY A 449 4.99 5.18 23.23
CA GLY A 449 6.27 5.29 22.56
C GLY A 449 7.43 5.37 23.54
N ARG A 450 8.62 5.68 23.00
CA ARG A 450 9.83 5.86 23.82
C ARG A 450 9.70 7.04 24.78
N ASN A 451 9.18 8.17 24.28
CA ASN A 451 9.12 9.42 25.02
C ASN A 451 7.71 9.66 25.53
N SER A 452 7.58 10.39 26.65
CA SER A 452 6.26 10.72 27.23
C SER A 452 5.34 11.49 26.28
N GLN A 453 5.90 12.22 25.32
CA GLN A 453 5.15 12.93 24.27
C GLN A 453 4.41 11.99 23.31
N GLU A 454 4.89 10.75 23.18
CA GLU A 454 4.28 9.71 22.34
C GLU A 454 3.24 8.89 23.13
N ASN A 455 3.09 9.14 24.44
CA ASN A 455 2.14 8.45 25.32
C ASN A 455 0.84 9.26 25.42
N LEU A 456 -0.05 9.06 24.46
CA LEU A 456 -1.29 9.83 24.32
C LEU A 456 -2.51 8.93 24.48
N VAL A 457 -3.59 9.49 25.03
CA VAL A 457 -4.90 8.84 25.06
C VAL A 457 -5.87 9.75 24.30
N TYR A 458 -6.40 9.24 23.20
CA TYR A 458 -7.38 9.94 22.38
C TYR A 458 -8.78 9.52 22.81
N THR A 459 -9.63 10.49 23.12
CA THR A 459 -11.00 10.26 23.60
C THR A 459 -12.01 10.95 22.70
N ALA A 460 -13.16 10.31 22.50
CA ALA A 460 -14.28 10.93 21.81
C ALA A 460 -14.85 12.10 22.62
N GLN A 461 -15.27 13.16 21.93
CA GLN A 461 -15.86 14.36 22.53
C GLN A 461 -17.39 14.31 22.47
N GLU A 462 -18.08 14.94 23.41
CA GLU A 462 -19.54 15.08 23.36
C GLU A 462 -19.94 16.17 22.34
N ALA A 463 -20.27 15.75 21.13
CA ALA A 463 -20.78 16.59 20.05
C ALA A 463 -21.93 15.86 19.32
N ARG A 464 -22.57 16.49 18.32
CA ARG A 464 -23.63 15.83 17.52
C ARG A 464 -23.05 14.63 16.77
N LYS A 465 -23.43 13.42 17.17
CA LYS A 465 -22.96 12.15 16.57
C LYS A 465 -23.97 11.58 15.59
N CYS A 466 -23.47 10.86 14.58
CA CYS A 466 -24.32 10.02 13.75
C CYS A 466 -24.88 8.88 14.61
N ALA A 467 -26.21 8.72 14.65
CA ALA A 467 -26.90 7.70 15.45
C ALA A 467 -27.42 6.51 14.62
N LEU A 468 -27.08 6.45 13.34
CA LEU A 468 -27.48 5.36 12.45
C LEU A 468 -26.84 4.04 12.94
N PRO A 469 -27.57 2.92 12.92
CA PRO A 469 -26.97 1.60 13.08
C PRO A 469 -25.86 1.40 12.05
N LEU A 470 -24.71 0.93 12.50
CA LEU A 470 -23.46 0.94 11.76
C LEU A 470 -22.88 -0.48 11.63
N VAL A 471 -22.54 -0.84 10.40
CA VAL A 471 -21.74 -2.03 10.07
C VAL A 471 -20.45 -1.56 9.41
N VAL A 472 -19.32 -2.15 9.80
CA VAL A 472 -18.00 -1.86 9.21
C VAL A 472 -17.45 -3.12 8.58
N LEU A 473 -17.06 -3.05 7.31
CA LEU A 473 -16.44 -4.17 6.60
C LEU A 473 -14.93 -4.04 6.69
N ILE A 474 -14.24 -5.11 7.05
CA ILE A 474 -12.78 -5.19 7.11
C ILE A 474 -12.26 -6.43 6.38
N ASP A 475 -11.01 -6.37 5.97
CA ASP A 475 -10.26 -7.53 5.52
C ASP A 475 -8.80 -7.47 5.98
N HIS A 476 -8.00 -8.45 5.55
CA HIS A 476 -6.58 -8.53 5.88
C HIS A 476 -5.73 -7.34 5.39
N GLU A 477 -6.23 -6.53 4.46
CA GLU A 477 -5.55 -5.31 3.99
C GLU A 477 -5.99 -4.07 4.77
N SER A 478 -7.03 -4.18 5.62
CA SER A 478 -7.39 -3.14 6.59
C SER A 478 -6.29 -3.00 7.64
N ALA A 479 -5.57 -1.88 7.67
CA ALA A 479 -4.40 -1.70 8.52
C ALA A 479 -4.36 -0.33 9.24
N SER A 480 -3.60 -0.25 10.33
CA SER A 480 -3.22 1.00 10.99
C SER A 480 -4.46 1.84 11.40
N ALA A 481 -4.63 3.03 10.83
CA ALA A 481 -5.75 3.94 11.11
C ALA A 481 -7.13 3.28 10.87
N ALA A 482 -7.24 2.35 9.91
CA ALA A 482 -8.47 1.58 9.69
C ALA A 482 -8.77 0.64 10.86
N GLU A 483 -7.74 0.03 11.46
CA GLU A 483 -7.85 -0.83 12.63
C GLU A 483 -8.24 -0.02 13.87
N ILE A 484 -7.71 1.19 14.01
CA ILE A 484 -8.08 2.13 15.07
C ILE A 484 -9.56 2.49 14.97
N PHE A 485 -10.02 2.88 13.77
CA PHE A 485 -11.42 3.23 13.56
C PHE A 485 -12.35 2.05 13.83
N ALA A 486 -12.08 0.88 13.23
CA ALA A 486 -12.90 -0.32 13.42
C ALA A 486 -12.87 -0.81 14.88
N GLY A 487 -11.70 -0.89 15.50
CA GLY A 487 -11.53 -1.32 16.87
C GLY A 487 -12.16 -0.37 17.89
N ALA A 488 -12.09 0.94 17.67
CA ALA A 488 -12.78 1.93 18.53
C ALA A 488 -14.30 1.74 18.51
N LEU A 489 -14.88 1.57 17.32
CA LEU A 489 -16.32 1.31 17.16
C LEU A 489 -16.74 -0.03 17.76
N GLN A 490 -15.91 -1.07 17.59
CA GLN A 490 -16.19 -2.40 18.12
C GLN A 490 -16.11 -2.44 19.65
N ASP A 491 -15.03 -1.94 20.22
CA ASP A 491 -14.78 -2.05 21.67
C ASP A 491 -15.81 -1.27 22.49
N GLN A 492 -16.36 -0.20 21.92
CA GLN A 492 -17.46 0.58 22.49
C GLN A 492 -18.85 0.07 22.12
N GLY A 493 -18.97 -1.00 21.33
CA GLY A 493 -20.26 -1.56 20.91
C GLY A 493 -21.06 -0.64 19.99
N ARG A 494 -20.41 0.31 19.31
CA ARG A 494 -21.06 1.29 18.43
C ARG A 494 -21.37 0.73 17.04
N GLY A 495 -20.55 -0.17 16.53
CA GLY A 495 -20.73 -0.77 15.21
C GLY A 495 -20.39 -2.25 15.20
N THR A 496 -21.02 -3.01 14.30
CA THR A 496 -20.72 -4.43 14.08
C THR A 496 -19.65 -4.57 13.00
N ILE A 497 -18.57 -5.27 13.30
CA ILE A 497 -17.45 -5.52 12.40
C ILE A 497 -17.66 -6.84 11.65
N VAL A 498 -17.55 -6.83 10.33
CA VAL A 498 -17.82 -7.98 9.46
C VAL A 498 -16.66 -8.18 8.49
N GLY A 499 -16.20 -9.43 8.32
CA GLY A 499 -15.18 -9.77 7.32
C GLY A 499 -14.14 -10.76 7.80
N THR A 500 -12.86 -10.53 7.47
CA THR A 500 -11.72 -11.32 7.97
C THR A 500 -10.93 -10.52 9.02
N PRO A 501 -10.07 -11.16 9.83
CA PRO A 501 -9.13 -10.42 10.68
C PRO A 501 -8.35 -9.37 9.88
N SER A 502 -8.14 -8.21 10.50
CA SER A 502 -7.36 -7.11 9.91
C SER A 502 -5.85 -7.36 10.01
N TYR A 503 -5.05 -6.47 9.42
CA TYR A 503 -3.62 -6.68 9.20
C TYR A 503 -2.79 -6.90 10.49
N GLY A 504 -3.07 -6.15 11.55
CA GLY A 504 -2.35 -6.22 12.83
C GLY A 504 -1.07 -5.40 12.87
N LYS A 505 -1.07 -4.17 12.35
CA LYS A 505 0.15 -3.34 12.24
C LYS A 505 0.63 -2.88 13.62
N GLY A 506 -0.28 -2.30 14.41
CA GLY A 506 -0.04 -1.89 15.79
C GLY A 506 1.03 -0.84 16.05
N SER A 507 1.57 -0.18 15.01
CA SER A 507 2.65 0.80 15.12
C SER A 507 2.32 2.13 14.43
N ILE A 508 2.86 3.22 14.98
CA ILE A 508 2.77 4.59 14.47
C ILE A 508 4.13 5.00 13.94
N GLN A 509 4.16 5.61 12.75
CA GLN A 509 5.39 6.13 12.18
C GLN A 509 5.45 7.66 12.25
N GLY A 510 6.58 8.16 12.72
CA GLY A 510 7.01 9.55 12.56
C GLY A 510 7.78 9.73 11.26
N ILE A 511 7.62 10.89 10.62
CA ILE A 511 8.33 11.27 9.40
C ILE A 511 9.24 12.45 9.72
N PHE A 512 10.53 12.26 9.49
CA PHE A 512 11.56 13.23 9.83
C PHE A 512 12.33 13.63 8.56
N PRO A 513 12.11 14.85 8.03
CA PRO A 513 12.96 15.40 6.99
C PRO A 513 14.43 15.44 7.45
N LEU A 514 15.34 15.18 6.52
CA LEU A 514 16.79 15.23 6.73
C LEU A 514 17.34 16.52 6.10
N ALA A 515 18.15 17.25 6.87
CA ALA A 515 18.46 18.64 6.55
C ALA A 515 19.33 18.81 5.28
N ILE A 516 20.17 17.83 4.98
CA ILE A 516 21.24 17.94 3.98
C ILE A 516 20.75 17.61 2.56
N THR A 517 19.81 16.68 2.43
CA THR A 517 19.57 15.97 1.16
C THR A 517 18.17 16.15 0.59
N GLY A 518 17.24 16.76 1.34
CA GLY A 518 15.82 16.76 1.01
C GLY A 518 15.16 15.37 1.13
N ALA A 519 15.91 14.37 1.58
CA ALA A 519 15.43 13.04 1.90
C ALA A 519 14.68 13.04 3.24
N GLY A 520 14.07 11.91 3.57
CA GLY A 520 13.36 11.72 4.82
C GLY A 520 13.74 10.43 5.53
N LEU A 521 13.39 10.36 6.79
CA LEU A 521 13.46 9.15 7.60
C LEU A 521 12.06 8.86 8.14
N ARG A 522 11.53 7.68 7.87
CA ARG A 522 10.32 7.17 8.49
C ARG A 522 10.74 6.22 9.60
N LEU A 523 10.29 6.46 10.84
CA LEU A 523 10.60 5.59 11.99
C LEU A 523 9.32 5.22 12.71
N THR A 524 9.21 3.98 13.18
CA THR A 524 8.20 3.65 14.19
C THR A 524 8.51 4.36 15.49
N THR A 525 7.61 5.22 15.96
CA THR A 525 7.80 6.03 17.18
C THR A 525 6.98 5.54 18.36
N ALA A 526 5.86 4.86 18.09
CA ALA A 526 4.96 4.36 19.11
C ALA A 526 4.22 3.10 18.67
N ARG A 527 3.76 2.32 19.64
CA ARG A 527 2.76 1.27 19.50
C ARG A 527 1.38 1.84 19.87
N PHE A 528 0.29 1.34 19.28
CA PHE A 528 -1.06 1.78 19.62
C PHE A 528 -1.94 0.62 20.12
N PHE A 529 -2.89 0.95 21.01
CA PHE A 529 -3.71 0.00 21.75
C PHE A 529 -5.19 0.37 21.64
N SER A 530 -6.05 -0.65 21.65
CA SER A 530 -7.50 -0.48 21.59
C SER A 530 -8.04 0.19 22.86
N PRO A 531 -9.31 0.67 22.86
CA PRO A 531 -9.94 1.21 24.07
C PRO A 531 -9.89 0.26 25.29
N ARG A 532 -9.83 -1.05 25.06
CA ARG A 532 -9.68 -2.09 26.09
C ARG A 532 -8.23 -2.41 26.46
N GLY A 533 -7.27 -1.62 26.00
CA GLY A 533 -5.84 -1.78 26.24
C GLY A 533 -5.20 -2.96 25.49
N GLN A 534 -5.86 -3.52 24.47
CA GLN A 534 -5.31 -4.64 23.71
C GLN A 534 -4.35 -4.14 22.63
N PRO A 535 -3.18 -4.76 22.45
CA PRO A 535 -2.29 -4.41 21.35
C PRO A 535 -2.88 -4.84 20.01
N TYR A 536 -2.76 -3.99 19.00
CA TYR A 536 -3.10 -4.36 17.62
C TYR A 536 -1.96 -5.13 16.93
N ALA A 537 -0.72 -4.95 17.35
CA ALA A 537 0.45 -5.57 16.74
C ALA A 537 0.32 -7.11 16.71
N GLY A 538 0.39 -7.71 15.52
CA GLY A 538 0.26 -9.15 15.30
C GLY A 538 -1.14 -9.73 15.54
N ARG A 539 -2.12 -8.91 15.92
CA ARG A 539 -3.49 -9.34 16.25
C ARG A 539 -4.55 -8.74 15.33
N GLY A 540 -4.46 -7.43 15.11
CA GLY A 540 -5.48 -6.63 14.42
C GLY A 540 -6.83 -6.61 15.14
N VAL A 541 -7.86 -6.24 14.38
CA VAL A 541 -9.27 -6.28 14.72
C VAL A 541 -9.82 -7.63 14.30
N ILE A 542 -10.44 -8.34 15.25
CA ILE A 542 -11.15 -9.58 14.99
C ILE A 542 -12.61 -9.22 14.70
N PRO A 543 -13.17 -9.54 13.53
CA PRO A 543 -14.55 -9.18 13.21
C PRO A 543 -15.55 -9.95 14.09
N ASP A 544 -16.66 -9.30 14.44
CA ASP A 544 -17.78 -9.89 15.17
C ASP A 544 -18.44 -11.00 14.34
N ILE A 545 -18.55 -10.76 13.02
CA ILE A 545 -19.04 -11.74 12.04
C ILE A 545 -17.88 -12.11 11.10
N ARG A 546 -17.27 -13.27 11.36
CA ARG A 546 -16.19 -13.82 10.53
C ARG A 546 -16.74 -14.41 9.24
N VAL A 547 -16.14 -14.02 8.12
CA VAL A 547 -16.44 -14.55 6.78
C VAL A 547 -15.25 -15.37 6.31
N GLN A 548 -15.46 -16.63 5.96
CA GLN A 548 -14.42 -17.47 5.37
C GLN A 548 -14.33 -17.19 3.87
N VAL A 549 -13.19 -16.66 3.44
CA VAL A 549 -12.82 -16.57 2.02
C VAL A 549 -11.92 -17.76 1.74
N ALA A 550 -12.30 -18.66 0.82
CA ALA A 550 -11.46 -19.81 0.48
C ALA A 550 -10.07 -19.31 0.02
N ALA A 551 -9.01 -19.79 0.67
CA ALA A 551 -7.65 -19.42 0.30
C ALA A 551 -7.39 -19.83 -1.15
N ARG A 552 -6.90 -18.89 -1.96
CA ARG A 552 -6.42 -19.21 -3.30
C ARG A 552 -5.17 -20.08 -3.11
N PRO A 553 -5.06 -21.26 -3.75
CA PRO A 553 -3.83 -22.03 -3.69
C PRO A 553 -2.66 -21.14 -4.11
N LEU A 554 -1.55 -21.17 -3.37
CA LEU A 554 -0.30 -20.56 -3.82
C LEU A 554 -0.03 -21.14 -5.22
N VAL A 555 -0.15 -20.32 -6.25
CA VAL A 555 -0.13 -20.81 -7.63
C VAL A 555 1.28 -21.33 -7.92
N THR A 556 1.43 -22.65 -7.86
CA THR A 556 2.56 -23.37 -8.43
C THR A 556 2.43 -23.27 -9.96
N ARG A 557 3.01 -22.23 -10.55
CA ARG A 557 3.25 -22.26 -12.00
C ARG A 557 4.36 -23.29 -12.24
N SER A 558 3.97 -24.47 -12.70
CA SER A 558 4.89 -25.56 -13.02
C SER A 558 5.89 -25.14 -14.11
N PRO A 559 7.19 -25.52 -14.06
CA PRO A 559 8.20 -25.10 -15.03
C PRO A 559 8.19 -25.90 -16.34
N LEU A 560 7.01 -26.31 -16.82
CA LEU A 560 6.85 -27.04 -18.08
C LEU A 560 6.02 -26.21 -19.06
N ASP A 561 6.57 -25.07 -19.48
CA ASP A 561 6.20 -24.44 -20.75
C ASP A 561 7.39 -23.71 -21.39
N SER A 562 8.61 -24.21 -21.15
CA SER A 562 9.80 -23.82 -21.94
C SER A 562 9.94 -24.74 -23.15
N GLY A 563 9.01 -24.59 -24.10
CA GLY A 563 9.16 -25.07 -25.46
C GLY A 563 9.82 -23.99 -26.31
N SER A 564 11.05 -24.27 -26.76
CA SER A 564 11.81 -23.45 -27.71
C SER A 564 10.97 -23.02 -28.92
N ASN A 565 10.87 -21.71 -29.16
CA ASN A 565 10.68 -21.19 -30.51
C ASN A 565 11.39 -19.83 -30.64
N THR A 566 12.57 -19.88 -31.25
CA THR A 566 13.19 -18.76 -31.92
C THR A 566 12.35 -18.40 -33.15
N ASP A 567 12.19 -17.09 -33.39
CA ASP A 567 11.57 -16.45 -34.55
C ASP A 567 10.03 -16.42 -34.65
N GLY A 568 9.51 -15.20 -34.84
CA GLY A 568 8.27 -14.95 -35.59
C GLY A 568 6.97 -14.83 -34.78
N ASN A 569 6.58 -13.59 -34.49
CA ASN A 569 5.20 -13.05 -34.50
C ASN A 569 4.03 -14.01 -34.15
N PRO A 570 3.37 -13.88 -32.98
CA PRO A 570 2.20 -14.70 -32.65
C PRO A 570 0.90 -13.87 -32.65
N PHE A 571 0.38 -13.51 -33.83
CA PHE A 571 -1.07 -13.29 -34.00
C PHE A 571 -1.51 -13.88 -35.33
N SER A 572 -1.65 -15.20 -35.37
CA SER A 572 -2.55 -15.81 -36.35
C SER A 572 -3.06 -17.18 -35.91
N VAL A 573 -4.36 -17.35 -36.19
CA VAL A 573 -5.07 -18.59 -36.56
C VAL A 573 -6.09 -19.17 -35.54
N SER A 574 -7.35 -18.91 -35.93
CA SER A 574 -8.55 -19.75 -35.94
C SER A 574 -9.08 -20.42 -34.68
N GLY A 575 -10.39 -20.26 -34.51
CA GLY A 575 -11.17 -20.96 -33.50
C GLY A 575 -11.35 -22.44 -33.76
N ASP A 576 -11.63 -23.14 -32.67
CA ASP A 576 -12.50 -24.30 -32.68
C ASP A 576 -13.38 -24.28 -31.43
N ALA A 577 -14.64 -24.69 -31.60
CA ALA A 577 -15.71 -24.62 -30.63
C ALA A 577 -15.74 -25.90 -29.76
N GLY A 578 -15.79 -25.76 -28.44
CA GLY A 578 -15.85 -26.91 -27.53
C GLY A 578 -16.23 -26.57 -26.09
N SER A 579 -17.50 -26.21 -25.89
CA SER A 579 -18.37 -26.33 -24.69
C SER A 579 -17.95 -25.86 -23.27
N PRO A 580 -18.91 -25.39 -22.45
CA PRO A 580 -18.67 -24.47 -21.34
C PRO A 580 -18.72 -25.17 -19.97
N ALA A 581 -17.62 -25.13 -19.22
CA ALA A 581 -17.60 -25.58 -17.82
C ALA A 581 -17.35 -24.39 -16.88
N LEU A 582 -18.41 -24.04 -16.13
CA LEU A 582 -18.39 -23.40 -14.81
C LEU A 582 -17.78 -21.99 -14.68
N LEU A 583 -18.48 -21.00 -15.23
CA LEU A 583 -18.43 -19.62 -14.74
C LEU A 583 -19.48 -19.43 -13.62
N SER A 584 -19.13 -19.79 -12.38
CA SER A 584 -19.92 -19.37 -11.21
C SER A 584 -19.65 -17.89 -10.90
N THR A 585 -20.71 -17.12 -10.74
CA THR A 585 -20.69 -15.74 -10.25
C THR A 585 -19.90 -15.63 -8.94
N SER A 586 -18.79 -14.89 -8.93
CA SER A 586 -18.12 -14.49 -7.70
C SER A 586 -19.05 -13.58 -6.89
N ARG A 587 -19.77 -14.15 -5.92
CA ARG A 587 -20.44 -13.39 -4.86
C ARG A 587 -19.37 -12.69 -4.01
N ASP A 588 -19.62 -11.47 -3.57
CA ASP A 588 -18.78 -10.78 -2.58
C ASP A 588 -19.29 -11.17 -1.19
N PRO A 589 -18.68 -12.17 -0.52
CA PRO A 589 -19.25 -12.75 0.67
C PRO A 589 -19.21 -11.78 1.87
N ILE A 590 -18.22 -10.88 1.93
CA ILE A 590 -18.09 -9.91 3.03
C ILE A 590 -19.18 -8.84 2.90
N LEU A 591 -19.39 -8.32 1.68
CA LEU A 591 -20.46 -7.35 1.45
C LEU A 591 -21.86 -7.96 1.67
N GLU A 592 -22.08 -9.21 1.23
CA GLU A 592 -23.34 -9.92 1.46
C GLU A 592 -23.60 -10.13 2.97
N ALA A 593 -22.59 -10.57 3.72
CA ALA A 593 -22.70 -10.73 5.17
C ALA A 593 -22.95 -9.37 5.87
N GLY A 594 -22.28 -8.32 5.43
CA GLY A 594 -22.48 -6.96 5.94
C GLY A 594 -23.90 -6.45 5.70
N LEU A 595 -24.46 -6.69 4.52
CA LEU A 595 -25.83 -6.33 4.18
C LEU A 595 -26.84 -7.07 5.06
N GLN A 596 -26.64 -8.38 5.25
CA GLN A 596 -27.48 -9.19 6.13
C GLN A 596 -27.42 -8.69 7.58
N ALA A 597 -26.23 -8.36 8.09
CA ALA A 597 -26.07 -7.81 9.43
C ALA A 597 -26.82 -6.48 9.60
N ALA A 598 -26.70 -5.56 8.64
CA ALA A 598 -27.41 -4.28 8.67
C ALA A 598 -28.94 -4.46 8.65
N GLN A 599 -29.46 -5.39 7.83
CA GLN A 599 -30.87 -5.74 7.80
C GLN A 599 -31.36 -6.32 9.13
N GLN A 600 -30.58 -7.21 9.76
CA GLN A 600 -30.92 -7.80 11.05
C GLN A 600 -30.97 -6.76 12.17
N ILE A 601 -30.00 -5.84 12.21
CA ILE A 601 -29.98 -4.75 13.20
C ILE A 601 -31.24 -3.86 13.06
N LEU A 602 -31.63 -3.52 11.83
CA LEU A 602 -32.86 -2.77 11.57
C LEU A 602 -34.11 -3.53 12.03
N ALA A 603 -34.20 -4.83 11.73
CA ALA A 603 -35.33 -5.66 12.13
C ALA A 603 -35.47 -5.75 13.66
N GLN A 604 -34.36 -5.87 14.40
CA GLN A 604 -34.37 -5.87 15.86
C GLN A 604 -34.85 -4.54 16.44
N ARG A 605 -34.41 -3.42 15.84
CA ARG A 605 -34.82 -2.07 16.27
C ARG A 605 -36.30 -1.80 16.02
N ASP A 606 -36.82 -2.24 14.87
CA ASP A 606 -38.24 -2.13 14.52
C ASP A 606 -39.13 -3.07 15.37
N GLY A 607 -38.58 -4.21 15.79
CA GLY A 607 -39.24 -5.13 16.72
C GLY A 607 -39.30 -4.62 18.16
N ALA A 608 -38.27 -3.90 18.62
CA ALA A 608 -38.22 -3.33 19.97
C ALA A 608 -39.05 -2.04 20.14
N THR A 609 -39.50 -1.43 19.05
CA THR A 609 -40.37 -0.23 19.05
C THR A 609 -41.86 -0.56 18.94
N ARG A 610 -42.21 -1.84 18.75
CA ARG A 610 -43.57 -2.38 18.84
C ARG A 610 -43.79 -3.00 20.21
#